data_AF-A0A699T9H4-F1
#
_entry.id   AF-A0A699T9H4-F1
#
_cell.length_a   1.000
_cell.length_b   1.000
_cell.length_c   1.000
_cell.angle_alpha   90.00
_cell.angle_beta   90.00
_cell.angle_gamma   90.00
#
_symmetry.space_group_name_H-M   'P 1'
#
loop_
_entity.id
_entity.type
_entity.pdbx_description
1 polymer ?
#
loop_
_entity_poly.entity_id
_entity_poly.type
_entity_poly.pdbx_seq_one_letter_code
_entity_poly.pdbx_strand_id
1 'polypeptide(L)'
;GNAAGHNGNQIRCYNCRGVGHFARDCTVRPGRRDAAYLQTQLLIAQKEEAGIQLQAEEYDLMAAAVDLDEIEEVNANCILMANLQQASSS
;
A
#
# COMPACT_ATOMS: atom_id res chain seq x y z
N GLY A 1 -7.79 -46.37 -19.20
CA GLY A 1 -7.95 -46.00 -17.78
C GLY A 1 -6.70 -45.29 -17.35
N ASN A 2 -6.79 -44.02 -16.96
CA ASN A 2 -5.61 -43.22 -16.61
C ASN A 2 -5.35 -43.38 -15.10
N ALA A 3 -4.76 -44.51 -14.73
CA ALA A 3 -4.21 -44.75 -13.40
C ALA A 3 -2.82 -44.08 -13.34
N ALA A 4 -2.80 -42.77 -13.11
CA ALA A 4 -1.57 -42.08 -12.71
C ALA A 4 -1.33 -42.38 -11.22
N GLY A 5 -0.29 -43.17 -10.94
CA GLY A 5 0.14 -43.49 -9.59
C GLY A 5 0.62 -42.24 -8.86
N HIS A 6 -0.22 -41.67 -7.99
CA HIS A 6 0.16 -40.60 -7.07
C HIS A 6 0.38 -41.21 -5.68
N ASN A 7 1.60 -41.71 -5.49
CA ASN A 7 2.07 -42.29 -4.25
C ASN A 7 2.26 -41.20 -3.18
N GLY A 8 1.68 -41.40 -1.99
CA GLY A 8 2.08 -40.74 -0.74
C GLY A 8 1.50 -39.36 -0.44
N ASN A 9 1.29 -38.49 -1.43
CA ASN A 9 0.75 -37.14 -1.22
C ASN A 9 -0.57 -36.98 -1.96
N GLN A 10 -1.67 -37.09 -1.21
CA GLN A 10 -3.03 -36.92 -1.70
C GLN A 10 -3.15 -35.60 -2.48
N ILE A 11 -3.50 -35.66 -3.78
CA ILE A 11 -3.67 -34.46 -4.62
C ILE A 11 -4.65 -33.51 -3.92
N ARG A 12 -4.22 -32.30 -3.55
CA ARG A 12 -5.09 -31.28 -2.94
C ARG A 12 -5.65 -30.36 -4.02
N CYS A 13 -6.97 -30.17 -3.99
CA CYS A 13 -7.67 -29.20 -4.81
C CYS A 13 -7.66 -27.83 -4.11
N TYR A 14 -7.04 -26.82 -4.73
CA TYR A 14 -7.02 -25.46 -4.16
C TYR A 14 -8.36 -24.73 -4.24
N ASN A 15 -9.29 -25.15 -5.12
CA ASN A 15 -10.60 -24.53 -5.27
C ASN A 15 -11.54 -24.83 -4.10
N CYS A 16 -11.55 -26.08 -3.61
CA CYS A 16 -12.45 -26.53 -2.54
C CYS A 16 -11.73 -27.04 -1.29
N ARG A 17 -10.38 -27.05 -1.30
CA ARG A 17 -9.52 -27.66 -0.26
C ARG A 17 -9.74 -29.18 -0.07
N GLY A 18 -10.48 -29.81 -0.98
CA GLY A 18 -10.68 -31.25 -1.03
C GLY A 18 -9.43 -32.00 -1.52
N VAL A 19 -9.47 -33.32 -1.43
CA VAL A 19 -8.36 -34.21 -1.75
C VAL A 19 -8.77 -35.23 -2.81
N GLY A 20 -7.80 -35.77 -3.56
CA GLY A 20 -8.00 -36.83 -4.55
C GLY A 20 -8.34 -36.38 -5.97
N HIS A 21 -8.35 -35.07 -6.27
CA HIS A 21 -8.63 -34.55 -7.62
C HIS A 21 -7.88 -33.25 -7.90
N PHE A 22 -7.58 -32.99 -9.19
CA PHE A 22 -7.04 -31.71 -9.62
C PHE A 22 -8.11 -30.62 -9.57
N ALA A 23 -7.70 -29.37 -9.38
CA ALA A 23 -8.64 -28.25 -9.33
C ALA A 23 -9.45 -28.05 -10.63
N ARG A 24 -8.89 -28.43 -11.79
CA ARG A 24 -9.61 -28.43 -13.09
C ARG A 24 -10.75 -29.44 -13.16
N ASP A 25 -10.65 -30.52 -12.38
CA ASP A 25 -11.66 -31.60 -12.31
C ASP A 25 -12.61 -31.38 -11.12
N CYS A 26 -12.49 -30.23 -10.44
CA CYS A 26 -13.30 -29.92 -9.27
C CYS A 26 -14.74 -29.59 -9.69
N THR A 27 -15.66 -30.47 -9.30
CA THR A 27 -17.11 -30.28 -9.50
C THR A 27 -17.75 -29.44 -8.40
N VAL A 28 -17.06 -29.29 -7.26
CA VAL A 28 -17.44 -28.33 -6.24
C VAL A 28 -17.21 -26.95 -6.83
N ARG A 29 -18.32 -26.19 -6.99
CA ARG A 29 -18.26 -24.80 -7.40
C ARG A 29 -17.22 -24.11 -6.50
N PRO A 30 -16.15 -23.47 -7.04
CA PRO A 30 -15.23 -22.68 -6.24
C PRO A 30 -16.09 -21.80 -5.35
N GLY A 31 -15.92 -21.93 -4.02
CA GLY A 31 -16.89 -21.44 -3.07
C GLY A 31 -17.32 -20.04 -3.49
N ARG A 32 -18.60 -19.87 -3.87
CA ARG A 32 -19.11 -18.54 -4.20
C ARG A 32 -18.80 -17.72 -2.96
N ARG A 33 -17.92 -16.73 -3.11
CA ARG A 33 -17.70 -15.73 -2.09
C ARG A 33 -19.08 -15.17 -1.79
N ASP A 34 -19.58 -15.43 -0.59
CA ASP A 34 -20.89 -14.95 -0.21
C ASP A 34 -20.86 -13.41 -0.13
N ALA A 35 -22.05 -12.82 -0.10
CA ALA A 35 -22.16 -11.37 -0.04
C ALA A 35 -21.41 -10.79 1.17
N ALA A 36 -21.39 -11.52 2.30
CA ALA A 36 -20.67 -11.14 3.51
C ALA A 36 -19.15 -11.06 3.27
N TYR A 37 -18.54 -12.09 2.67
CA TYR A 37 -17.12 -12.08 2.33
C TYR A 37 -16.77 -10.95 1.36
N LEU A 38 -17.58 -10.74 0.32
CA LEU A 38 -17.33 -9.66 -0.64
C LEU A 38 -17.43 -8.29 0.02
N GLN A 39 -18.42 -8.10 0.89
CA GLN A 39 -18.59 -6.87 1.65
C GLN A 39 -17.39 -6.60 2.56
N THR A 40 -16.89 -7.62 3.27
CA THR A 40 -15.70 -7.50 4.12
C THR A 40 -14.46 -7.15 3.29
N GLN A 41 -14.25 -7.81 2.14
CA GLN A 41 -13.10 -7.49 1.28
C GLN A 41 -13.14 -6.06 0.73
N LEU A 42 -14.32 -5.55 0.37
CA LEU A 42 -14.49 -4.16 -0.06
C LEU A 42 -14.17 -3.17 1.07
N LEU A 43 -14.64 -3.46 2.28
CA LEU A 43 -14.34 -2.66 3.47
C LEU A 43 -12.84 -2.63 3.79
N ILE A 44 -12.14 -3.74 3.63
CA ILE A 44 -10.70 -3.82 3.82
C ILE A 44 -9.99 -2.95 2.76
N ALA A 45 -10.34 -3.11 1.48
CA ALA A 45 -9.75 -2.35 0.40
C ALA A 45 -9.95 -0.83 0.57
N GLN A 46 -11.15 -0.39 0.96
CA GLN A 46 -11.42 1.03 1.24
C GLN A 46 -10.57 1.59 2.37
N LYS A 47 -10.34 0.81 3.43
CA LYS A 47 -9.49 1.23 4.55
C LYS A 47 -8.02 1.32 4.15
N GLU A 48 -7.55 0.36 3.37
CA GLU A 48 -6.18 0.38 2.82
C GLU A 48 -5.98 1.60 1.91
N GLU A 49 -6.94 1.88 1.02
CA GLU A 49 -6.90 3.03 0.12
C GLU A 49 -6.92 4.37 0.86
N ALA A 50 -7.74 4.49 1.92
CA ALA A 50 -7.74 5.66 2.79
C ALA A 50 -6.41 5.82 3.55
N GLY A 51 -5.81 4.71 4.00
CA GLY A 51 -4.49 4.71 4.63
C GLY A 51 -3.39 5.20 3.70
N ILE A 52 -3.42 4.78 2.43
CA ILE A 52 -2.47 5.22 1.40
C ILE A 52 -2.64 6.72 1.11
N GLN A 53 -3.87 7.22 1.00
CA GLN A 53 -4.15 8.64 0.80
C GLN A 53 -3.61 9.50 1.94
N LEU A 54 -3.89 9.11 3.19
CA LEU A 54 -3.39 9.83 4.36
C LEU A 54 -1.86 9.86 4.41
N GLN A 55 -1.22 8.75 4.05
CA GLN A 55 0.24 8.67 4.05
C GLN A 55 0.88 9.52 2.95
N ALA A 56 0.22 9.66 1.80
CA ALA A 56 0.65 10.58 0.74
C ALA A 56 0.55 12.04 1.20
N GLU A 57 -0.56 12.41 1.84
CA GLU A 57 -0.77 13.76 2.35
C GLU A 57 0.20 14.11 3.49
N GLU A 58 0.53 13.16 4.37
CA GLU A 58 1.58 13.32 5.39
C GLU A 58 2.95 13.54 4.76
N TYR A 59 3.29 12.80 3.70
CA TYR A 59 4.55 12.98 2.97
C TYR A 59 4.64 14.35 2.31
N ASP A 60 3.56 14.80 1.66
CA ASP A 60 3.49 16.12 1.01
C ASP A 60 3.61 17.26 2.04
N LEU A 61 2.97 17.12 3.22
CA LEU A 61 3.10 18.08 4.32
C LEU A 61 4.52 18.13 4.88
N MET A 62 5.19 16.99 5.04
CA MET A 62 6.59 16.95 5.44
C MET A 62 7.50 17.61 4.41
N ALA A 63 7.27 17.38 3.11
CA ALA A 63 8.03 18.04 2.05
C ALA A 63 7.85 19.57 2.10
N ALA A 64 6.60 20.04 2.22
CA ALA A 64 6.31 21.47 2.34
C ALA A 64 6.93 22.11 3.59
N ALA A 65 7.02 21.38 4.71
CA ALA A 65 7.67 21.87 5.91
C ALA A 65 9.19 22.04 5.73
N VAL A 66 9.84 21.13 5.01
CA VAL A 66 11.28 21.24 4.68
C VAL A 66 11.54 22.46 3.78
N ASP A 67 10.68 22.68 2.79
CA ASP A 67 10.80 23.86 1.92
C ASP A 67 10.63 25.19 2.70
N LEU A 68 9.78 25.22 3.74
CA LEU A 68 9.59 26.39 4.59
C LEU A 68 10.85 26.70 5.44
N ASP A 69 11.50 25.68 6.00
CA ASP A 69 12.73 25.85 6.78
C ASP A 69 13.86 26.45 5.93
N GLU A 70 13.99 26.01 4.67
CA GLU A 70 14.98 26.56 3.72
C GLU A 70 14.69 28.03 3.40
N ILE A 71 13.41 28.41 3.23
CA ILE A 71 13.00 29.80 2.99
C ILE A 71 13.30 30.69 4.20
N GLU A 72 13.05 30.23 5.43
CA GLU A 72 13.37 30.99 6.63
C GLU A 72 14.88 31.24 6.77
N GLU A 73 15.72 30.25 6.47
CA GLU A 73 17.17 30.39 6.48
C GLU A 73 17.65 31.43 5.47
N VAL A 74 17.15 31.36 4.23
CA VAL A 74 17.48 32.33 3.18
C VAL A 74 17.03 33.74 3.58
N ASN A 75 15.86 33.88 4.20
CA ASN A 75 15.36 35.17 4.68
C ASN A 75 16.25 35.75 5.80
N ALA A 76 16.66 34.93 6.78
CA ALA A 76 17.56 35.35 7.84
C ALA A 76 18.92 35.82 7.30
N ASN A 77 19.49 35.08 6.33
CA ASN A 77 20.73 35.45 5.66
C ASN A 77 20.60 36.76 4.88
N CYS A 78 19.47 36.97 4.19
CA CYS A 78 19.21 38.22 3.46
C CYS A 78 19.17 39.44 4.39
N ILE A 79 18.51 39.31 5.55
CA ILE A 79 18.47 40.36 6.58
C ILE A 79 19.87 40.66 7.13
N LEU A 80 20.67 39.63 7.40
CA LEU A 80 22.04 39.79 7.88
C LEU A 80 22.92 40.54 6.88
N MET A 81 22.83 40.19 5.59
CA MET A 81 23.58 40.86 4.52
C MET A 81 23.21 42.34 4.42
N ALA A 82 21.91 42.66 4.50
CA ALA A 82 21.45 44.05 4.48
C ALA A 82 22.02 44.85 5.66
N ASN A 83 22.01 44.30 6.88
CA ASN A 83 22.56 44.96 8.06
C ASN A 83 24.07 45.22 7.93
N LEU A 84 24.83 44.27 7.38
CA LEU A 84 26.27 44.42 7.15
C LEU A 84 26.58 45.49 6.08
N GLN A 85 25.78 45.54 5.02
CA GLN A 85 25.90 46.59 4.00
C GLN A 85 25.65 47.97 4.60
N GLN A 86 24.59 48.14 5.39
CA GLN A 86 24.26 49.41 6.04
C GLN A 86 25.35 49.86 7.03
N ALA A 87 25.92 48.93 7.78
CA ALA A 87 27.02 49.20 8.71
C ALA A 87 28.33 49.55 8.00
N SER A 88 28.54 49.04 6.78
CA SER A 88 29.74 49.34 5.97
C SER A 88 29.62 50.65 5.19
N SER A 89 28.40 51.15 4.98
CA SER A 89 28.10 52.43 4.35
C SER A 89 27.85 53.59 5.34
N SER A 90 27.92 53.31 6.66
CA SER A 90 27.80 54.31 7.73
C SER A 90 29.17 54.83 8.19
#